data_AF-A0A679JBL0-F1
#
_entry.id   AF-A0A679JBL0-F1
#
_cell.length_a   1.000
_cell.length_b   1.000
_cell.length_c   1.000
_cell.angle_alpha   90.00
_cell.angle_beta   90.00
_cell.angle_gamma   90.00
#
_symmetry.space_group_name_H-M   'P 1'
#
loop_
_entity.id
_entity.type
_entity.pdbx_description
1 polymer ?
#
loop_
_entity_poly.entity_id
_entity_poly.type
_entity_poly.pdbx_seq_one_letter_code
_entity_poly.pdbx_strand_id
1 'polypeptide(L)'
;MATIPHRTDFPEGTEFVIKEFDVPLVRMPHGERWTWFNWFGGAPRPYSVEHLKPGNNWPAATFEAWAAVVKASLPSGAGAQA
;
A
#
# COMPACT_ATOMS: atom_id res chain seq x y z
N MET A 1 9.42 9.08 7.12
CA MET A 1 9.02 10.20 6.25
C MET A 1 8.06 9.66 5.21
N ALA A 2 7.08 10.46 4.76
CA ALA A 2 6.14 10.05 3.71
C ALA A 2 6.90 9.95 2.38
N THR A 3 6.84 8.80 1.72
CA THR A 3 7.50 8.57 0.43
C THR A 3 6.69 7.64 -0.46
N ILE A 4 6.96 7.68 -1.75
CA ILE A 4 6.50 6.66 -2.68
C ILE A 4 7.53 5.52 -2.59
N PRO A 5 7.15 4.31 -2.17
CA PRO A 5 8.09 3.20 -2.09
C PRO A 5 8.46 2.69 -3.48
N HIS A 6 9.59 1.99 -3.56
CA HIS A 6 10.00 1.21 -4.73
C HIS A 6 9.61 -0.26 -4.56
N ARG A 7 9.45 -0.98 -5.68
CA ARG A 7 9.07 -2.40 -5.68
C ARG A 7 10.05 -3.28 -4.89
N THR A 8 11.33 -2.89 -4.92
CA THR A 8 12.46 -3.56 -4.24
C THR A 8 12.48 -3.35 -2.72
N ASP A 9 11.66 -2.43 -2.20
CA ASP A 9 11.53 -2.23 -0.74
C ASP A 9 10.69 -3.33 -0.09
N PHE A 10 10.03 -4.16 -0.90
CA PHE A 10 9.14 -5.21 -0.47
C PHE A 10 9.74 -6.59 -0.73
N PRO A 11 9.57 -7.55 0.18
CA PRO A 11 10.01 -8.92 -0.05
C PRO A 11 9.29 -9.55 -1.25
N GLU A 12 9.92 -10.56 -1.83
CA GLU A 12 9.28 -11.40 -2.85
C GLU A 12 8.01 -12.05 -2.28
N GLY A 13 6.99 -12.21 -3.12
CA GLY A 13 5.67 -12.70 -2.69
C GLY A 13 4.77 -11.62 -2.05
N THR A 14 5.23 -10.38 -1.90
CA THR A 14 4.34 -9.27 -1.50
C THR A 14 3.23 -9.05 -2.51
N GLU A 15 1.99 -9.00 -2.03
CA GLU A 15 0.81 -8.67 -2.82
C GLU A 15 0.41 -7.21 -2.60
N PHE A 16 0.11 -6.51 -3.70
CA PHE A 16 -0.36 -5.12 -3.69
C PHE A 16 -1.87 -5.10 -3.90
N VAL A 17 -2.60 -4.46 -2.99
CA VAL A 17 -4.06 -4.48 -2.94
C VAL A 17 -4.57 -3.05 -2.83
N ILE A 18 -5.65 -2.74 -3.53
CA ILE A 18 -6.38 -1.48 -3.40
C ILE A 18 -7.68 -1.82 -2.69
N LYS A 19 -7.92 -1.18 -1.54
CA LYS A 19 -9.20 -1.23 -0.83
C LYS A 19 -10.03 0.00 -1.20
N GLU A 20 -11.33 -0.24 -1.39
CA GLU A 20 -12.32 0.73 -1.87
C GLU A 20 -11.81 1.39 -3.14
N PHE A 21 -11.26 2.59 -3.16
CA PHE A 21 -10.72 3.12 -4.42
C PHE A 21 -9.37 3.83 -4.24
N ASP A 22 -8.95 4.01 -3.00
CA ASP A 22 -7.94 4.99 -2.62
C ASP A 22 -7.06 4.53 -1.45
N VAL A 23 -7.29 3.34 -0.89
CA VAL A 23 -6.48 2.81 0.22
C VAL A 23 -5.46 1.80 -0.31
N PRO A 24 -4.16 2.17 -0.41
CA PRO A 24 -3.13 1.27 -0.88
C PRO A 24 -2.69 0.35 0.26
N LEU A 25 -3.03 -0.93 0.15
CA LEU A 25 -2.64 -1.97 1.09
C LEU A 25 -1.53 -2.85 0.50
N VAL A 26 -0.67 -3.37 1.36
CA VAL A 26 0.22 -4.49 1.03
C VAL A 26 -0.05 -5.65 1.96
N ARG A 27 0.03 -6.85 1.42
CA ARG A 27 0.08 -8.09 2.19
C ARG A 27 1.47 -8.67 2.02
N MET A 28 2.28 -8.60 3.07
CA MET A 28 3.67 -9.04 3.05
C MET A 28 3.82 -10.40 3.74
N PRO A 29 4.65 -11.30 3.19
CA PRO A 29 5.04 -12.51 3.88
C PRO A 29 5.96 -12.16 5.05
N HIS A 30 5.74 -12.81 6.19
CA HIS A 30 6.57 -12.69 7.40
C HIS A 30 6.73 -14.08 8.03
N GLY A 31 7.64 -14.86 7.44
CA GLY A 31 7.77 -16.29 7.74
C GLY A 31 6.54 -17.07 7.25
N GLU A 32 5.94 -17.87 8.12
CA GLU A 32 4.70 -18.63 7.83
C GLU A 32 3.42 -17.79 7.90
N ARG A 33 3.54 -16.50 8.26
CA ARG A 33 2.39 -15.61 8.48
C ARG A 33 2.37 -14.49 7.45
N TRP A 34 1.20 -13.88 7.31
CA TRP A 34 0.99 -12.71 6.47
C TRP A 34 0.64 -11.51 7.32
N THR A 35 1.23 -10.36 7.00
CA THR A 35 0.95 -9.10 7.69
C THR A 35 0.46 -8.07 6.69
N TRP A 36 -0.57 -7.34 7.07
CA TRP A 36 -1.16 -6.29 6.25
C TRP A 36 -0.70 -4.92 6.71
N PHE A 37 -0.39 -4.06 5.73
CA PHE A 37 -0.03 -2.67 5.99
C PHE A 37 -0.79 -1.74 5.05
N ASN A 38 -1.26 -0.63 5.60
CA ASN A 38 -1.79 0.50 4.86
C ASN A 38 -0.66 1.49 4.58
N TRP A 39 -0.53 1.91 3.33
CA TRP A 39 0.44 2.89 2.86
C TRP A 39 -0.15 4.26 2.52
N PHE A 40 -1.42 4.49 2.86
CA PHE A 40 -2.05 5.79 2.70
C PHE A 40 -1.22 6.86 3.44
N GLY A 41 -0.86 7.93 2.73
CA GLY A 41 0.02 8.98 3.24
C GLY A 41 1.51 8.65 3.14
N GLY A 42 1.90 7.61 2.40
CA GLY A 42 3.31 7.31 2.08
C GLY A 42 4.13 6.71 3.21
N ALA A 43 3.49 6.17 4.26
CA ALA A 43 4.18 5.49 5.34
C ALA A 43 3.39 4.25 5.79
N PRO A 44 4.06 3.10 6.02
CA PRO A 44 3.38 1.87 6.39
C PRO A 44 2.76 1.98 7.79
N ARG A 45 1.50 1.55 7.90
CA ARG A 45 0.76 1.43 9.17
C ARG A 45 0.15 0.03 9.25
N PRO A 46 0.25 -0.67 10.40
CA PRO A 46 -0.42 -1.96 10.56
C PRO A 46 -1.90 -1.88 10.21
N TYR A 47 -2.40 -2.88 9.49
CA TYR A 47 -3.78 -2.95 9.05
C TYR A 47 -4.41 -4.26 9.50
N SER A 48 -5.61 -4.22 10.11
CA SER A 48 -6.33 -5.44 10.48
C SER A 48 -7.10 -5.99 9.27
N VAL A 49 -6.91 -7.29 9.02
CA VAL A 49 -7.60 -8.04 7.96
C VAL A 49 -9.13 -8.05 8.16
N GLU A 50 -9.63 -7.85 9.38
CA GLU A 50 -11.06 -7.82 9.70
C GLU A 50 -11.82 -6.68 9.00
N HIS A 51 -11.09 -5.68 8.49
CA HIS A 51 -11.65 -4.57 7.73
C HIS A 51 -11.81 -4.89 6.23
N LEU A 52 -11.29 -6.04 5.77
CA LEU A 52 -11.48 -6.56 4.42
C LEU A 52 -12.78 -7.36 4.36
N LYS A 53 -13.69 -6.92 3.49
CA LYS A 53 -14.97 -7.55 3.22
C LYS A 53 -14.98 -8.07 1.78
N PRO A 54 -15.76 -9.11 1.46
CA PRO A 54 -15.95 -9.51 0.08
C PRO A 54 -16.36 -8.31 -0.79
N GLY A 55 -15.60 -8.07 -1.86
CA GLY A 55 -15.87 -7.00 -2.84
C GLY A 55 -15.41 -5.58 -2.45
N ASN A 56 -14.78 -5.36 -1.29
CA ASN A 56 -14.27 -4.04 -0.93
C ASN A 56 -12.77 -3.83 -1.21
N ASN A 57 -12.09 -4.82 -1.78
CA ASN A 57 -10.68 -4.74 -2.12
C ASN A 57 -10.35 -5.68 -3.27
N TRP A 58 -9.28 -5.38 -3.99
CA TRP A 58 -8.79 -6.16 -5.13
C TRP A 58 -7.27 -6.03 -5.28
N PRO A 59 -6.61 -7.05 -5.85
CA PRO A 59 -5.23 -6.91 -6.28
C PRO A 59 -5.08 -5.73 -7.24
N ALA A 60 -4.05 -4.92 -7.03
CA ALA A 60 -3.67 -3.92 -8.01
C ALA A 60 -3.19 -4.61 -9.29
N ALA A 61 -3.56 -4.05 -10.45
CA ALA A 61 -3.15 -4.62 -11.74
C ALA A 61 -1.63 -4.63 -11.92
N THR A 62 -0.94 -3.62 -11.38
CA THR A 62 0.53 -3.53 -11.34
C THR A 62 0.99 -2.82 -10.07
N PHE A 63 2.29 -2.90 -9.78
CA PHE A 63 2.91 -2.12 -8.70
C PHE A 63 2.74 -0.61 -8.94
N GLU A 64 2.90 -0.15 -10.17
CA GLU A 64 2.78 1.26 -10.55
C GLU A 64 1.37 1.80 -10.32
N ALA A 65 0.34 1.00 -10.60
CA ALA A 65 -1.04 1.36 -10.30
C ALA A 65 -1.26 1.55 -8.79
N TRP A 66 -0.69 0.66 -7.97
CA TRP A 66 -0.73 0.79 -6.52
C TRP A 66 0.09 1.98 -6.00
N ALA A 67 1.30 2.19 -6.52
CA ALA A 67 2.17 3.30 -6.14
C ALA A 67 1.58 4.67 -6.53
N ALA A 68 0.79 4.72 -7.62
CA ALA A 68 0.04 5.91 -7.99
C ALA A 68 -1.00 6.29 -6.92
N VAL A 69 -1.66 5.31 -6.28
CA VAL A 69 -2.57 5.55 -5.15
C VAL A 69 -1.81 6.08 -3.94
N VAL A 70 -0.64 5.49 -3.61
CA VAL A 70 0.23 6.02 -2.55
C VAL A 70 0.60 7.47 -2.82
N LYS A 71 1.05 7.78 -4.04
CA LYS A 71 1.40 9.14 -4.47
C LYS A 71 0.23 10.11 -4.33
N ALA A 72 -0.98 9.71 -4.75
CA ALA A 72 -2.18 10.53 -4.64
C ALA A 72 -2.59 10.79 -3.19
N SER A 73 -2.26 9.88 -2.26
CA SER A 73 -2.57 10.01 -0.84
C SER A 73 -1.57 10.85 -0.03
N LEU A 74 -0.46 11.30 -0.64
CA LEU A 74 0.56 12.07 0.07
C LEU A 74 0.00 13.42 0.55
N PRO A 75 0.37 13.88 1.75
CA PRO A 75 -0.03 15.22 2.22
C PRO A 75 0.53 16.29 1.28
N SER A 76 -0.28 17.29 0.93
CA SER A 76 0.09 18.46 0.15
C SER A 76 1.26 19.20 0.82
N GLY A 77 2.48 18.87 0.41
CA GLY A 77 3.73 19.29 1.07
C GLY A 77 4.87 18.28 0.93
N ALA A 78 4.58 17.01 0.60
CA ALA A 78 5.59 15.97 0.36
C ALA A 78 6.16 15.95 -1.08
N GLY A 79 5.96 17.02 -1.85
CA GLY A 79 6.34 17.09 -3.26
C GLY A 79 6.48 18.53 -3.76
N ALA A 80 7.27 19.34 -3.06
CA ALA A 80 7.83 20.59 -3.58
C ALA A 80 9.10 20.93 -2.81
N GLN A 81 10.24 20.45 -3.31
CA GLN A 81 11.50 21.18 -3.13
C GLN A 81 11.98 21.50 -4.54
N ALA A 82 11.85 22.78 -4.88
CA ALA A 82 12.53 23.42 -6.01
C ALA A 82 13.99 23.67 -5.65
#